data_AF-A0A8J7E8J6-F1
#
_entry.id   AF-A0A8J7E8J6-F1
#
_cell.length_a   1.000
_cell.length_b   1.000
_cell.length_c   1.000
_cell.angle_alpha   90.00
_cell.angle_beta   90.00
_cell.angle_gamma   90.00
#
_symmetry.space_group_name_H-M   'P 1'
#
loop_
_entity.id
_entity.type
_entity.pdbx_description
1 polymer ?
#
loop_
_entity_poly.entity_id
_entity_poly.type
_entity_poly.pdbx_seq_one_letter_code
_entity_poly.pdbx_strand_id
1 'polypeptide(L)'
;MSTTDLFVELIIIGMGSAIWIFFLATSIFGFSWVDSNKLLSLPALIPFLSLTYVVGIVVDRISDTLFEWLWAKEMFRKYYENKDDFHDDRRIIYIHEGRLASLLEYGRSRLRICRGWVLNSALTFLTLNLFAWTKIPDFPLKIQVSIFGSLFCIFLSYGTWFSWYKLTLNDFRRVKEQANFLKQFQSQLKKEIE
;
A
#
# COMPACT_ATOMS: atom_id res chain seq x y z
N MET A 1 17.56 -0.48 -1.89
CA MET A 1 16.65 0.48 -1.23
C MET A 1 17.28 0.89 0.07
N SER A 2 17.20 2.16 0.45
CA SER A 2 17.64 2.54 1.79
C SER A 2 16.64 1.97 2.81
N THR A 3 17.11 1.59 3.99
CA THR A 3 16.24 1.16 5.09
C THR A 3 15.22 2.25 5.48
N THR A 4 15.57 3.51 5.22
CA THR A 4 14.72 4.68 5.40
C THR A 4 13.46 4.64 4.53
N ASP A 5 13.55 4.19 3.28
CA ASP A 5 12.41 4.15 2.35
C ASP A 5 11.32 3.20 2.86
N LEU A 6 11.74 2.03 3.35
CA LEU A 6 10.84 1.03 3.92
C LEU A 6 10.15 1.54 5.19
N PHE A 7 10.88 2.31 6.01
CA PHE A 7 10.31 2.91 7.22
C PHE A 7 9.24 3.97 6.86
N VAL A 8 9.53 4.83 5.89
CA VAL A 8 8.60 5.86 5.41
C VAL A 8 7.34 5.23 4.80
N GLU A 9 7.48 4.16 4.00
CA GLU A 9 6.33 3.40 3.47
C GLU A 9 5.38 2.94 4.56
N LEU A 10 5.93 2.29 5.59
CA LEU A 10 5.15 1.72 6.69
C LEU A 10 4.48 2.81 7.53
N ILE A 11 5.15 3.96 7.74
CA ILE A 11 4.54 5.12 8.39
C ILE A 11 3.38 5.66 7.54
N ILE A 12 3.55 5.82 6.24
CA ILE A 12 2.49 6.32 5.35
C ILE A 12 1.25 5.42 5.41
N ILE A 13 1.44 4.10 5.38
CA ILE A 13 0.34 3.13 5.53
C ILE A 13 -0.26 3.23 6.93
N GLY A 14 0.58 3.26 7.97
CA GLY A 14 0.15 3.38 9.36
C GLY A 14 -0.64 4.65 9.65
N MET A 15 -0.30 5.77 9.02
CA MET A 15 -1.03 7.04 9.17
C MET A 15 -2.46 6.91 8.64
N GLY A 16 -2.64 6.26 7.48
CA GLY A 16 -3.97 5.91 6.97
C GLY A 16 -4.73 5.03 7.96
N SER A 17 -4.03 4.14 8.67
CA SER A 17 -4.66 3.28 9.67
C SER A 17 -5.06 4.01 10.94
N ALA A 18 -4.22 4.93 11.41
CA ALA A 18 -4.50 5.78 12.55
C ALA A 18 -5.79 6.61 12.35
N ILE A 19 -6.08 7.05 11.12
CA ILE A 19 -7.30 7.81 10.79
C ILE A 19 -8.56 7.00 11.07
N TRP A 20 -8.69 5.79 10.51
CA TRP A 20 -9.90 5.00 10.72
C TRP A 20 -10.00 4.45 12.15
N ILE A 21 -8.87 4.14 12.79
CA ILE A 21 -8.83 3.77 14.22
C ILE A 21 -9.34 4.93 15.07
N PHE A 22 -8.92 6.16 14.77
CA PHE A 22 -9.37 7.35 15.47
C PHE A 22 -10.87 7.59 15.30
N PHE A 23 -11.40 7.48 14.07
CA PHE A 23 -12.85 7.59 13.84
C PHE A 23 -13.62 6.47 14.56
N LEU A 24 -13.11 5.24 14.57
CA LEU A 24 -13.74 4.14 15.29
C LEU A 24 -13.75 4.39 16.81
N ALA A 25 -12.60 4.78 17.37
CA ALA A 25 -12.48 5.05 18.80
C ALA A 25 -13.38 6.21 19.24
N THR A 26 -13.39 7.32 18.50
CA THR A 26 -14.26 8.46 18.80
C THR A 26 -15.74 8.15 18.57
N SER A 27 -16.07 7.26 17.63
CA SER A 27 -17.44 6.76 17.45
C SER A 27 -17.94 5.96 18.65
N ILE A 28 -17.06 5.18 19.30
CA ILE A 28 -17.43 4.36 20.47
C ILE A 28 -17.42 5.21 21.73
N PHE A 29 -16.27 5.81 22.06
CA PHE A 29 -16.03 6.48 23.33
C PHE A 29 -16.42 7.97 23.35
N GLY A 30 -16.74 8.56 22.18
CA GLY A 30 -16.98 10.01 22.06
C GLY A 30 -15.67 10.81 22.01
N PHE A 31 -15.75 12.12 22.26
CA PHE A 31 -14.60 13.05 22.25
C PHE A 31 -14.07 13.41 23.64
N SER A 32 -14.76 13.03 24.71
CA SER A 32 -14.45 13.47 26.08
C SER A 32 -13.08 13.01 26.59
N TRP A 33 -12.56 11.90 26.07
CA TRP A 33 -11.24 11.36 26.44
C TRP A 33 -10.08 12.00 25.65
N VAL A 34 -10.38 12.81 24.63
CA VAL A 34 -9.39 13.39 23.73
C VAL A 34 -9.10 14.83 24.14
N ASP A 35 -7.98 15.04 24.82
CA ASP A 35 -7.44 16.38 25.09
C ASP A 35 -6.58 16.83 23.89
N SER A 36 -7.14 17.70 23.05
CA SER A 36 -6.49 18.20 21.83
C SER A 36 -5.15 18.87 22.10
N ASN A 37 -4.98 19.49 23.27
CA ASN A 37 -3.73 20.17 23.64
C ASN A 37 -2.61 19.17 23.95
N LYS A 38 -2.96 17.98 24.46
CA LYS A 38 -1.97 16.93 24.79
C LYS A 38 -1.62 16.08 23.58
N LEU A 39 -2.56 15.86 22.65
CA LEU A 39 -2.32 15.09 21.43
C LEU A 39 -1.21 15.67 20.54
N LEU A 40 -1.10 17.00 20.49
CA LEU A 40 -0.09 17.70 19.67
C LEU A 40 1.21 18.01 20.43
N SER A 41 1.34 17.53 21.67
CA SER A 41 2.56 17.75 22.45
C SER A 41 3.71 16.90 21.90
N LEU A 42 4.92 17.48 21.86
CA LEU A 42 6.13 16.78 21.41
C LEU A 42 6.34 15.41 22.12
N PRO A 43 6.11 15.27 23.44
CA PRO A 43 6.25 13.99 24.11
C PRO A 43 5.26 12.91 23.64
N ALA A 44 4.07 13.31 23.16
CA ALA A 44 3.07 12.37 22.65
C ALA A 44 3.37 11.90 21.22
N LEU A 45 4.15 12.66 20.45
CA LEU A 45 4.50 12.31 19.06
C LEU A 45 5.34 11.03 18.98
N ILE A 46 6.26 10.81 19.93
CA ILE A 46 7.13 9.62 19.94
C ILE A 46 6.30 8.32 20.05
N PRO A 47 5.48 8.11 21.10
CA PRO A 47 4.68 6.89 21.21
C PRO A 47 3.64 6.79 20.10
N PHE A 48 3.08 7.92 19.64
CA PHE A 48 2.16 7.93 18.49
C PHE A 48 2.84 7.38 17.24
N LEU A 49 4.02 7.89 16.88
CA LEU A 49 4.76 7.46 15.69
C LEU A 49 5.20 5.99 15.78
N SER A 50 5.60 5.53 16.97
CA SER A 50 5.88 4.11 17.22
C SER A 50 4.66 3.22 17.00
N LEU A 51 3.49 3.62 17.54
CA LEU A 51 2.24 2.88 17.36
C LEU A 51 1.82 2.87 15.89
N THR A 52 1.88 4.02 15.23
CA THR A 52 1.59 4.18 13.80
C THR A 52 2.45 3.24 12.95
N TYR A 53 3.75 3.15 13.23
CA TYR A 53 4.64 2.24 12.52
C TYR A 53 4.25 0.76 12.70
N VAL A 54 3.98 0.33 13.94
CA VAL A 54 3.58 -1.06 14.24
C VAL A 54 2.26 -1.41 13.57
N VAL A 55 1.26 -0.53 13.67
CA VAL A 55 -0.03 -0.72 13.00
C VAL A 55 0.15 -0.74 11.47
N GLY A 56 1.03 0.11 10.93
CA GLY A 56 1.39 0.13 9.51
C GLY A 56 1.91 -1.22 9.02
N ILE A 57 2.77 -1.89 9.79
CA ILE A 57 3.25 -3.25 9.47
C ILE A 57 2.10 -4.25 9.41
N VAL A 58 1.21 -4.22 10.40
CA VAL A 58 0.08 -5.17 10.46
C VAL A 58 -0.86 -4.97 9.27
N VAL A 59 -1.19 -3.72 8.96
CA VAL A 59 -2.09 -3.38 7.85
C VAL A 59 -1.45 -3.68 6.49
N ASP A 60 -0.14 -3.47 6.33
CA ASP A 60 0.60 -3.90 5.14
C ASP A 60 0.47 -5.42 4.91
N ARG A 61 0.63 -6.23 5.96
CA ARG A 61 0.50 -7.70 5.86
C ARG A 61 -0.91 -8.17 5.56
N ILE A 62 -1.92 -7.55 6.17
CA ILE A 62 -3.32 -7.84 5.88
C ILE A 62 -3.64 -7.47 4.43
N SER A 63 -3.19 -6.30 3.98
CA SER A 63 -3.36 -5.84 2.60
C SER A 63 -2.68 -6.78 1.61
N ASP A 64 -1.44 -7.19 1.87
CA ASP A 64 -0.70 -8.14 1.04
C ASP A 64 -1.50 -9.44 0.84
N THR A 65 -1.97 -10.02 1.94
CA THR A 65 -2.72 -11.30 1.93
C THR A 65 -4.04 -11.16 1.20
N LEU A 66 -4.79 -10.08 1.45
CA LEU A 66 -6.06 -9.79 0.82
C LEU A 66 -5.91 -9.65 -0.71
N PHE A 67 -4.90 -8.91 -1.15
CA PHE A 67 -4.67 -8.67 -2.57
C PHE A 67 -4.13 -9.89 -3.30
N GLU A 68 -3.28 -10.70 -2.64
CA GLU A 68 -2.81 -11.96 -3.20
C GLU A 68 -3.98 -12.93 -3.42
N TRP A 69 -4.88 -13.02 -2.45
CA TRP A 69 -6.03 -13.90 -2.51
C TRP A 69 -7.05 -13.50 -3.58
N LEU A 70 -7.38 -12.21 -3.68
CA LEU A 70 -8.47 -11.73 -4.54
C LEU A 70 -8.07 -11.50 -6.01
N TRP A 71 -6.86 -11.02 -6.28
CA TRP A 71 -6.51 -10.51 -7.62
C TRP A 71 -5.16 -11.00 -8.16
N ALA A 72 -4.16 -11.22 -7.30
CA ALA A 72 -2.80 -11.47 -7.79
C ALA A 72 -2.70 -12.76 -8.62
N LYS A 73 -3.44 -13.82 -8.25
CA LYS A 73 -3.43 -15.11 -8.97
C LYS A 73 -3.82 -14.95 -10.44
N GLU A 74 -4.89 -14.20 -10.71
CA GLU A 74 -5.39 -14.03 -12.07
C GLU A 74 -4.44 -13.18 -12.93
N MET A 75 -3.86 -12.13 -12.33
CA MET A 75 -2.90 -11.27 -13.04
C MET A 75 -1.59 -11.98 -13.32
N PHE A 76 -1.11 -12.79 -12.37
CA PHE A 76 0.11 -13.56 -12.49
C PHE A 76 0.04 -14.53 -13.68
N ARG A 77 -1.08 -15.26 -13.80
CA ARG A 77 -1.31 -16.25 -14.86
C ARG A 77 -1.27 -15.67 -16.28
N LYS A 78 -1.43 -14.35 -16.45
CA LYS A 78 -1.33 -13.69 -17.77
C LYS A 78 0.09 -13.61 -18.31
N TYR A 79 1.10 -13.63 -17.43
CA TYR A 79 2.50 -13.44 -17.82
C TYR A 79 3.37 -14.65 -17.51
N TYR A 80 3.02 -15.41 -16.48
CA TYR A 80 3.80 -16.54 -15.97
C TYR A 80 2.90 -17.75 -15.75
N GLU A 81 3.36 -18.92 -16.18
CA GLU A 81 2.69 -20.19 -15.92
C GLU A 81 3.02 -20.69 -14.52
N ASN A 82 4.29 -20.58 -14.11
CA ASN A 82 4.78 -21.03 -12.81
C ASN A 82 5.42 -19.89 -12.00
N LYS A 83 5.32 -19.97 -10.67
CA LYS A 83 5.96 -19.02 -9.74
C LYS A 83 7.49 -19.03 -9.87
N ASP A 84 8.07 -20.19 -10.15
CA ASP A 84 9.52 -20.37 -10.25
C ASP A 84 10.12 -19.56 -11.40
N ASP A 85 9.47 -19.54 -12.57
CA ASP A 85 9.91 -18.75 -13.72
C ASP A 85 10.00 -17.25 -13.40
N PHE A 86 9.03 -16.73 -12.64
CA PHE A 86 9.04 -15.34 -12.19
C PHE A 86 10.16 -15.07 -11.19
N HIS A 87 10.42 -16.01 -10.27
CA HIS A 87 11.51 -15.88 -9.31
C HIS A 87 12.88 -15.91 -9.99
N ASP A 88 13.05 -16.76 -11.01
CA ASP A 88 14.30 -16.86 -11.77
C ASP A 88 14.52 -15.62 -12.65
N ASP A 89 13.48 -15.12 -13.33
CA ASP A 89 13.56 -13.87 -14.10
C ASP A 89 13.98 -12.69 -13.20
N ARG A 90 13.38 -12.57 -12.01
CA ARG A 90 13.78 -11.54 -11.05
C ARG A 90 15.20 -11.73 -10.56
N ARG A 91 15.61 -12.97 -10.28
CA ARG A 91 16.96 -13.28 -9.81
C ARG A 91 18.01 -12.82 -10.84
N ILE A 92 17.78 -13.09 -12.12
CA ILE A 92 18.69 -12.67 -13.20
C ILE A 92 18.86 -11.16 -13.20
N ILE A 93 17.76 -10.40 -13.07
CA ILE A 93 17.80 -8.93 -13.03
C ILE A 93 18.60 -8.43 -11.81
N TYR A 94 18.38 -9.02 -10.63
CA TYR A 94 19.08 -8.62 -9.41
C TYR A 94 20.59 -8.87 -9.46
N ILE A 95 21.04 -9.93 -10.14
CA ILE A 95 22.45 -10.29 -10.21
C ILE A 95 23.22 -9.41 -11.20
N HIS A 96 22.59 -9.06 -12.34
CA HIS A 96 23.33 -8.48 -13.46
C HIS A 96 23.32 -6.96 -13.50
N GLU A 97 22.26 -6.29 -13.03
CA GLU A 97 22.09 -4.87 -13.28
C GLU A 97 21.51 -4.14 -12.06
N GLY A 98 22.38 -3.49 -11.29
CA GLY A 98 22.01 -2.76 -10.07
C GLY A 98 20.99 -1.64 -10.31
N ARG A 99 21.01 -1.02 -11.49
CA ARG A 99 20.03 0.00 -11.88
C ARG A 99 18.63 -0.57 -12.12
N LEU A 100 18.53 -1.76 -12.71
CA LEU A 100 17.22 -2.43 -12.89
C LEU A 100 16.69 -2.93 -11.55
N ALA A 101 17.56 -3.45 -10.69
CA ALA A 101 17.20 -3.84 -9.34
C ALA A 101 16.58 -2.68 -8.53
N SER A 102 17.17 -1.49 -8.58
CA SER A 102 16.64 -0.32 -7.86
C SER A 102 15.29 0.16 -8.40
N LEU A 103 15.06 0.06 -9.72
CA LEU A 103 13.77 0.34 -10.33
C LEU A 103 12.68 -0.66 -9.88
N LEU A 104 13.01 -1.95 -9.77
CA LEU A 104 12.10 -2.97 -9.25
C LEU A 104 11.75 -2.74 -7.78
N GLU A 105 12.75 -2.38 -6.97
CA GLU A 105 12.53 -2.04 -5.57
C GLU A 105 11.60 -0.83 -5.41
N TYR A 106 11.83 0.23 -6.19
CA TYR A 106 10.94 1.39 -6.23
C TYR A 106 9.51 1.03 -6.69
N GLY A 107 9.37 0.12 -7.66
CA GLY A 107 8.06 -0.40 -8.06
C GLY A 107 7.33 -1.09 -6.91
N ARG A 108 8.02 -1.95 -6.16
CA ARG A 108 7.47 -2.68 -5.01
C ARG A 108 7.02 -1.75 -3.88
N SER A 109 7.82 -0.73 -3.59
CA SER A 109 7.50 0.33 -2.63
C SER A 109 6.12 0.95 -2.92
N ARG A 110 5.92 1.42 -4.15
CA ARG A 110 4.66 2.01 -4.59
C ARG A 110 3.49 1.03 -4.52
N LEU A 111 3.71 -0.24 -4.89
CA LEU A 111 2.69 -1.28 -4.82
C LEU A 111 2.21 -1.55 -3.39
N ARG A 112 3.10 -1.51 -2.38
CA ARG A 112 2.72 -1.61 -0.96
C ARG A 112 1.86 -0.42 -0.53
N ILE A 113 2.32 0.80 -0.81
CA ILE A 113 1.58 2.03 -0.46
C ILE A 113 0.17 1.98 -1.07
N CYS A 114 0.04 1.66 -2.37
CA CYS A 114 -1.26 1.59 -3.01
C CYS A 114 -2.17 0.53 -2.36
N ARG A 115 -1.69 -0.69 -2.11
CA ARG A 115 -2.50 -1.75 -1.46
C ARG A 115 -2.96 -1.36 -0.06
N GLY A 116 -2.04 -0.84 0.74
CA GLY A 116 -2.34 -0.36 2.09
C GLY A 116 -3.40 0.75 2.09
N TRP A 117 -3.29 1.70 1.16
CA TRP A 117 -4.26 2.80 1.05
C TRP A 117 -5.62 2.38 0.50
N VAL A 118 -5.73 1.34 -0.33
CA VAL A 118 -7.04 0.78 -0.71
C VAL A 118 -7.78 0.26 0.53
N LEU A 119 -7.10 -0.53 1.36
CA LEU A 119 -7.69 -1.06 2.59
C LEU A 119 -8.00 0.06 3.59
N ASN A 120 -7.06 0.97 3.82
CA ASN A 120 -7.26 2.09 4.75
C ASN A 120 -8.40 3.01 4.32
N SER A 121 -8.53 3.34 3.03
CA SER A 121 -9.63 4.17 2.53
C SER A 121 -10.98 3.47 2.65
N ALA A 122 -11.05 2.15 2.41
CA ALA A 122 -12.27 1.37 2.64
C ALA A 122 -12.67 1.33 4.12
N LEU A 123 -11.72 1.14 5.04
CA LEU A 123 -11.99 1.17 6.48
C LEU A 123 -12.32 2.58 6.98
N THR A 124 -11.66 3.60 6.42
CA THR A 124 -11.97 5.01 6.71
C THR A 124 -13.39 5.35 6.26
N PHE A 125 -13.81 4.88 5.08
CA PHE A 125 -15.19 5.03 4.62
C PHE A 125 -16.20 4.48 5.65
N LEU A 126 -15.99 3.26 6.15
CA LEU A 126 -16.90 2.64 7.12
C LEU A 126 -16.92 3.38 8.46
N THR A 127 -15.73 3.64 9.01
CA THR A 127 -15.59 4.25 10.35
C THR A 127 -15.98 5.73 10.37
N LEU A 128 -15.71 6.48 9.30
CA LEU A 128 -16.14 7.86 9.14
C LEU A 128 -17.67 7.97 9.11
N ASN A 129 -18.34 7.10 8.35
CA ASN A 129 -19.79 7.06 8.32
C ASN A 129 -20.37 6.70 9.69
N LEU A 130 -19.83 5.66 10.34
CA LEU A 130 -20.24 5.28 11.68
C LEU A 130 -20.10 6.46 12.68
N PHE A 131 -18.98 7.16 12.62
CA PHE A 131 -18.73 8.36 13.41
C PHE A 131 -19.74 9.48 13.11
N ALA A 132 -19.95 9.81 11.83
CA ALA A 132 -20.86 10.89 11.42
C ALA A 132 -22.29 10.63 11.90
N TRP A 133 -22.77 9.40 11.79
CA TRP A 133 -24.13 9.04 12.18
C TRP A 133 -24.34 9.01 13.69
N THR A 134 -23.32 8.63 14.47
CA THR A 134 -23.42 8.45 15.93
C THR A 134 -23.08 9.70 16.75
N LYS A 135 -22.14 10.55 16.29
CA LYS A 135 -21.61 11.65 17.11
C LYS A 135 -21.94 13.06 16.61
N ILE A 136 -22.31 13.25 15.35
CA ILE A 136 -22.68 14.58 14.85
C ILE A 136 -24.18 14.82 15.17
N PRO A 137 -24.53 15.83 15.99
CA PRO A 137 -25.92 16.11 16.33
C PRO A 137 -26.64 16.86 15.19
N ASP A 138 -25.94 17.76 14.51
CA ASP A 138 -26.50 18.61 13.46
C ASP A 138 -26.75 17.80 12.18
N PHE A 139 -28.01 17.72 11.77
CA PHE A 139 -28.46 16.91 10.64
C PHE A 139 -27.86 17.33 9.29
N PRO A 140 -27.86 18.62 8.88
CA PRO A 140 -27.23 19.03 7.63
C PRO A 140 -25.72 18.76 7.63
N LEU A 141 -25.00 19.07 8.70
CA LEU A 141 -23.56 18.79 8.79
C LEU A 141 -23.27 17.28 8.71
N LYS A 142 -24.08 16.44 9.36
CA LYS A 142 -23.98 14.98 9.31
C LYS A 142 -24.04 14.45 7.87
N ILE A 143 -25.03 14.92 7.09
CA ILE A 143 -25.19 14.52 5.70
C ILE A 143 -24.01 15.00 4.86
N GLN A 144 -23.57 16.25 5.03
CA GLN A 144 -22.45 16.80 4.28
C GLN A 144 -21.16 16.01 4.54
N VAL A 145 -20.79 15.79 5.81
CA VAL A 145 -19.59 15.02 6.18
C VAL A 145 -19.67 13.60 5.65
N SER A 146 -20.84 12.95 5.79
CA SER A 146 -21.07 11.60 5.28
C SER A 146 -20.90 11.50 3.77
N ILE A 147 -21.56 12.37 2.99
CA ILE A 147 -21.52 12.32 1.51
C ILE A 147 -20.12 12.70 1.00
N PHE A 148 -19.59 13.85 1.41
CA PHE A 148 -18.27 14.31 0.92
C PHE A 148 -17.15 13.37 1.36
N GLY A 149 -17.18 12.93 2.62
CA GLY A 149 -16.23 11.97 3.15
C GLY A 149 -16.30 10.63 2.43
N SER A 150 -17.52 10.16 2.15
CA SER A 150 -17.74 8.92 1.40
C SER A 150 -17.22 9.00 -0.04
N LEU A 151 -17.56 10.07 -0.75
CA LEU A 151 -17.10 10.30 -2.13
C LEU A 151 -15.57 10.38 -2.19
N PHE A 152 -14.96 11.09 -1.24
CA PHE A 152 -13.50 11.19 -1.14
C PHE A 152 -12.86 9.81 -0.90
N CYS A 153 -13.38 9.02 0.05
CA CYS A 153 -12.84 7.70 0.33
C CYS A 153 -13.02 6.73 -0.84
N ILE A 154 -14.17 6.76 -1.53
CA ILE A 154 -14.42 5.94 -2.72
C ILE A 154 -13.46 6.33 -3.84
N PHE A 155 -13.31 7.63 -4.10
CA PHE A 155 -12.38 8.12 -5.13
C PHE A 155 -10.94 7.72 -4.82
N LEU A 156 -10.50 7.88 -3.57
CA LEU A 156 -9.16 7.51 -3.12
C LEU A 156 -8.93 6.00 -3.21
N SER A 157 -9.90 5.19 -2.77
CA SER A 157 -9.84 3.73 -2.83
C SER A 157 -9.76 3.24 -4.27
N TYR A 158 -10.62 3.75 -5.14
CA TYR A 158 -10.61 3.40 -6.55
C TYR A 158 -9.31 3.85 -7.26
N GLY A 159 -8.86 5.08 -7.02
CA GLY A 159 -7.63 5.60 -7.62
C GLY A 159 -6.38 4.84 -7.21
N THR A 160 -6.28 4.46 -5.93
CA THR A 160 -5.17 3.66 -5.41
C THR A 160 -5.22 2.21 -5.90
N TRP A 161 -6.41 1.61 -5.96
CA TRP A 161 -6.61 0.28 -6.52
C TRP A 161 -6.27 0.22 -8.02
N PHE A 162 -6.75 1.19 -8.80
CA PHE A 162 -6.46 1.28 -10.23
C PHE A 162 -4.96 1.47 -10.49
N SER A 163 -4.33 2.34 -9.70
CA SER A 163 -2.87 2.56 -9.75
C SER A 163 -2.11 1.27 -9.43
N TRP A 164 -2.52 0.56 -8.37
CA TRP A 164 -1.94 -0.73 -8.02
C TRP A 164 -2.08 -1.75 -9.15
N TYR A 165 -3.27 -1.87 -9.74
CA TYR A 165 -3.56 -2.82 -10.81
C TYR A 165 -2.67 -2.56 -12.03
N LYS A 166 -2.59 -1.30 -12.49
CA LYS A 166 -1.74 -0.92 -13.62
C LYS A 166 -0.25 -1.10 -13.33
N LEU A 167 0.20 -0.76 -12.12
CA LEU A 167 1.60 -0.96 -11.73
C LEU A 167 1.96 -2.44 -11.69
N THR A 168 1.08 -3.29 -11.16
CA THR A 168 1.34 -4.74 -11.05
C THR A 168 1.46 -5.39 -12.42
N LEU A 169 0.56 -5.07 -13.36
CA LEU A 169 0.65 -5.58 -14.73
C LEU A 169 1.92 -5.11 -15.44
N ASN A 170 2.27 -3.83 -15.27
CA ASN A 170 3.48 -3.28 -15.85
C ASN A 170 4.74 -3.89 -15.23
N ASP A 171 4.73 -4.22 -13.95
CA ASP A 171 5.84 -4.89 -13.26
C ASP A 171 6.08 -6.28 -13.84
N PHE A 172 5.03 -7.11 -13.93
CA PHE A 172 5.15 -8.44 -14.54
C PHE A 172 5.64 -8.40 -15.98
N ARG A 173 5.11 -7.47 -16.79
CA ARG A 173 5.55 -7.28 -18.17
C ARG A 173 7.02 -6.89 -18.24
N ARG A 174 7.45 -5.90 -17.45
CA ARG A 174 8.82 -5.38 -17.47
C ARG A 174 9.83 -6.41 -17.00
N VAL A 175 9.52 -7.15 -15.95
CA VAL A 175 10.39 -8.23 -15.45
C VAL A 175 10.62 -9.26 -16.56
N LYS A 176 9.56 -9.69 -17.24
CA LYS A 176 9.65 -10.67 -18.34
C LYS A 176 10.47 -10.15 -19.52
N GLU A 177 10.21 -8.92 -19.97
CA GLU A 177 10.93 -8.30 -21.08
C GLU A 177 12.43 -8.13 -20.77
N GLN A 178 12.75 -7.65 -19.56
CA GLN A 178 14.14 -7.44 -19.12
C GLN A 178 14.91 -8.74 -18.93
N ALA A 179 14.28 -9.76 -18.33
CA ALA A 179 14.90 -11.06 -18.14
C ALA A 179 15.20 -11.74 -19.49
N ASN A 180 14.27 -11.66 -20.45
CA ASN A 180 14.47 -12.20 -21.80
C ASN A 180 15.63 -11.50 -22.52
N PHE A 181 15.72 -10.17 -22.42
CA PHE A 181 16.82 -9.40 -23.00
C PHE A 181 18.18 -9.83 -22.41
N LEU A 182 18.27 -9.98 -21.08
CA LEU A 182 19.50 -10.41 -20.41
C LEU A 182 19.90 -11.86 -20.78
N LYS A 183 18.93 -12.78 -20.85
CA LYS A 183 19.18 -14.17 -21.28
C LYS A 183 19.72 -14.23 -22.72
N GLN A 184 19.15 -13.43 -23.62
CA GLN A 184 19.60 -13.34 -25.01
C GLN A 184 21.03 -12.79 -25.08
N PHE A 185 21.31 -11.71 -24.37
CA PHE A 185 22.64 -11.10 -24.32
C PHE A 185 23.71 -12.09 -23.80
N GLN A 186 23.42 -12.83 -22.72
CA GLN A 186 24.30 -13.88 -22.21
C GLN A 186 24.56 -15.00 -23.23
N SER A 187 23.51 -15.41 -23.96
CA SER A 187 23.65 -16.45 -24.97
C SER A 187 24.50 -16.01 -26.16
N GLN A 188 24.47 -14.73 -26.52
CA GLN A 188 25.34 -14.14 -27.55
C GLN A 188 26.78 -14.08 -27.07
N LEU A 189 27.00 -13.57 -25.86
CA LEU A 189 28.34 -13.44 -25.27
C LEU A 189 29.04 -14.80 -25.13
N LYS A 190 28.29 -15.86 -24.80
CA LYS A 190 28.81 -17.23 -24.75
C LYS A 190 29.27 -17.74 -26.13
N LYS A 191 28.56 -17.39 -27.20
CA LYS A 191 28.91 -17.79 -28.57
C LYS A 191 30.12 -17.05 -29.14
N GLU A 192 30.45 -15.86 -28.62
CA GLU A 192 31.64 -15.11 -29.04
C GLU A 192 32.93 -15.61 -28.36
N ILE A 193 32.80 -16.31 -27.24
CA ILE A 193 33.93 -16.85 -26.45
C ILE A 193 34.32 -18.28 -26.90
N GLU A 194 33.36 -19.04 -27.46
CA GLU A 194 33.57 -20.39 -28.01
C GLU A 194 34.11 -20.36 -29.45
#